data_AF-A0A059DHA0-F1
#
_entry.id   AF-A0A059DHA0-F1
#
_cell.length_a   1.000
_cell.length_b   1.000
_cell.length_c   1.000
_cell.angle_alpha   90.00
_cell.angle_beta   90.00
_cell.angle_gamma   90.00
#
_symmetry.space_group_name_H-M   'P 1'
#
loop_
_entity.id
_entity.type
_entity.pdbx_description
1 polymer ?
#
loop_
_entity_poly.entity_id
_entity_poly.type
_entity_poly.pdbx_seq_one_letter_code
_entity_poly.pdbx_strand_id
1 'polypeptide(L)'
;MGDSWRQLKVMLRKNWLLKIRHPFATAAEILLPTIVILLLVAVRTRVDTKIHPAQAYIRNDMLVEIGKGISPNFQEVLELLYSKREFLAFAPDTEETRMMINWMSIKFPLLKLVHKIYKDEEELETYIRSDIFGTCSQI
;
A
#
# COMPACT_ATOMS: atom_id res chain seq x y z
N MET A 1 41.23 -35.72 -12.27
CA MET A 1 39.87 -35.14 -12.32
C MET A 1 39.19 -35.43 -13.67
N GLY A 2 39.10 -36.69 -14.11
CA GLY A 2 38.49 -37.08 -15.41
C GLY A 2 37.31 -38.05 -15.29
N ASP A 3 37.27 -38.85 -14.21
CA ASP A 3 36.27 -39.91 -14.05
C ASP A 3 34.88 -39.41 -13.65
N SER A 4 34.81 -38.37 -12.80
CA SER A 4 33.52 -37.78 -12.40
C SER A 4 32.74 -37.20 -13.59
N TRP A 5 33.44 -36.56 -14.54
CA TRP A 5 32.81 -36.02 -15.75
C TRP A 5 32.32 -37.12 -16.69
N ARG A 6 33.09 -38.21 -16.84
CA ARG A 6 32.66 -39.40 -17.58
C ARG A 6 31.44 -40.05 -16.92
N GLN A 7 31.43 -40.16 -15.59
CA GLN A 7 30.32 -40.73 -14.84
C GLN A 7 29.03 -39.90 -14.97
N LEU A 8 29.14 -38.57 -14.88
CA LEU A 8 28.01 -37.64 -15.11
C LEU A 8 27.43 -37.80 -16.52
N LYS A 9 28.28 -37.86 -17.55
CA LYS A 9 27.86 -38.04 -18.94
C LYS A 9 27.09 -39.36 -19.14
N VAL A 10 27.53 -40.43 -18.49
CA VAL A 10 26.84 -41.74 -18.53
C VAL A 10 25.50 -41.67 -17.78
N MET A 11 25.43 -41.02 -16.63
CA MET A 11 24.20 -40.84 -15.88
C MET A 11 23.16 -40.01 -16.65
N LEU A 12 23.57 -38.91 -17.27
CA LEU A 12 22.69 -38.07 -18.11
C LEU A 12 22.21 -38.84 -19.34
N ARG A 13 23.10 -39.57 -20.02
CA ARG A 13 22.71 -40.39 -21.18
C ARG A 13 21.70 -41.48 -20.81
N LYS A 14 21.86 -42.11 -19.64
CA LYS A 14 20.90 -43.09 -19.12
C LYS A 14 19.52 -42.46 -18.87
N ASN A 15 19.49 -41.33 -18.16
CA ASN A 15 18.23 -40.63 -17.88
C ASN A 15 17.56 -40.09 -19.15
N TRP A 16 18.36 -39.64 -20.12
CA TRP A 16 17.88 -39.22 -21.43
C TRP A 16 17.22 -40.36 -22.21
N LEU A 17 17.86 -41.53 -22.22
CA LEU A 17 17.34 -42.71 -22.92
C LEU A 17 16.07 -43.25 -22.26
N LEU A 18 15.97 -43.17 -20.93
CA LEU A 18 14.75 -43.48 -20.17
C LEU A 18 13.62 -42.49 -20.48
N LYS A 19 13.88 -41.18 -20.56
CA LYS A 19 12.87 -40.17 -20.93
C LYS A 19 12.36 -40.36 -22.36
N ILE A 20 13.23 -40.68 -23.33
CA ILE A 20 12.81 -40.99 -24.73
C ILE A 20 11.89 -42.21 -24.79
N ARG A 21 12.14 -43.23 -23.97
CA ARG A 21 11.36 -44.47 -23.97
C ARG A 21 9.97 -44.31 -23.34
N HIS A 22 9.74 -43.24 -22.57
CA HIS A 22 8.43 -42.89 -22.01
C HIS A 22 7.97 -41.51 -22.52
N PRO A 23 7.62 -41.40 -23.82
CA PRO A 23 7.26 -40.12 -24.43
C PRO A 23 5.99 -39.52 -23.80
N PHE A 24 5.03 -40.35 -23.40
CA PHE A 24 3.79 -39.90 -22.75
C PHE A 24 4.02 -39.31 -21.36
N ALA A 25 4.92 -39.90 -20.56
CA ALA A 25 5.24 -39.37 -19.23
C ALA A 25 5.98 -38.03 -19.33
N THR A 26 6.93 -37.92 -20.26
CA THR A 26 7.67 -36.68 -20.53
C THR A 26 6.73 -35.60 -21.09
N ALA A 27 5.79 -35.97 -21.95
CA ALA A 27 4.78 -35.04 -22.47
C ALA A 27 3.86 -34.53 -21.35
N ALA A 28 3.41 -35.40 -20.43
CA ALA A 28 2.60 -34.99 -19.28
C ALA A 28 3.37 -34.07 -18.33
N GLU A 29 4.66 -34.33 -18.08
CA GLU A 29 5.54 -33.49 -17.25
C GLU A 29 5.65 -32.04 -17.77
N ILE A 30 5.55 -31.85 -19.10
CA ILE A 30 5.63 -30.53 -19.74
C ILE A 30 4.23 -29.90 -19.93
N LEU A 31 3.25 -30.69 -20.36
CA LEU A 31 1.89 -30.23 -20.67
C LEU A 31 1.10 -29.84 -19.43
N LEU A 32 1.26 -30.56 -18.32
CA LEU A 32 0.53 -30.28 -17.10
C LEU A 32 0.84 -28.88 -16.53
N PRO A 33 2.11 -28.48 -16.31
CA PRO A 33 2.40 -27.12 -15.83
C PRO A 33 2.03 -26.04 -16.85
N THR A 34 2.14 -26.30 -18.16
CA THR A 34 1.73 -25.32 -19.18
C THR A 34 0.22 -25.10 -19.20
N ILE A 35 -0.58 -26.16 -19.08
CA ILE A 35 -2.04 -26.06 -18.97
C ILE A 35 -2.44 -25.29 -17.71
N VAL A 36 -1.81 -25.56 -16.56
CA VAL A 36 -2.08 -24.85 -15.32
C VAL A 36 -1.78 -23.36 -15.45
N ILE A 37 -0.62 -23.00 -16.02
CA ILE A 37 -0.25 -21.58 -16.23
C ILE A 37 -1.24 -20.90 -17.19
N LEU A 38 -1.60 -21.55 -18.30
CA LEU A 38 -2.59 -21.01 -19.25
C LEU A 38 -3.95 -20.78 -18.59
N LEU A 39 -4.38 -21.69 -17.71
CA LEU A 39 -5.64 -21.56 -16.99
C LEU A 39 -5.60 -20.39 -16.01
N LEU A 40 -4.50 -20.20 -15.28
CA LEU A 40 -4.32 -19.04 -14.38
C LEU A 40 -4.33 -17.71 -15.15
N VAL A 41 -3.71 -17.67 -16.33
CA VAL A 41 -3.76 -16.49 -17.20
C VAL A 41 -5.19 -16.23 -17.67
N ALA A 42 -5.92 -17.25 -18.09
CA ALA A 42 -7.32 -17.12 -18.52
C ALA A 42 -8.24 -16.67 -17.38
N VAL A 43 -7.98 -17.08 -16.13
CA VAL A 43 -8.70 -16.57 -14.96
C VAL A 43 -8.35 -15.10 -14.72
N ARG A 44 -7.07 -14.75 -14.79
CA ARG A 44 -6.60 -13.38 -14.58
C ARG A 44 -7.16 -12.39 -15.61
N THR A 45 -7.30 -12.80 -16.87
CA THR A 45 -7.86 -11.93 -17.92
C THR A 45 -9.36 -11.69 -17.79
N ARG A 46 -10.10 -12.51 -17.04
CA ARG A 46 -11.52 -12.27 -16.76
C ARG A 46 -11.76 -11.32 -15.57
N VAL A 47 -10.72 -11.05 -14.80
CA VAL A 47 -10.79 -10.05 -13.72
C VAL A 47 -10.39 -8.71 -14.33
N ASP A 48 -11.37 -7.91 -14.72
CA ASP A 48 -11.16 -6.50 -15.05
C ASP A 48 -10.62 -5.81 -13.80
N THR A 49 -9.31 -5.61 -13.74
CA THR A 49 -8.72 -4.68 -12.78
C THR A 49 -9.08 -3.28 -13.23
N LYS A 50 -10.28 -2.83 -12.86
CA LYS A 50 -10.69 -1.44 -13.05
C LYS A 50 -9.78 -0.57 -12.19
N ILE A 51 -8.78 0.02 -12.83
CA ILE A 51 -7.94 1.04 -12.21
C ILE A 51 -8.84 2.27 -12.07
N HIS A 52 -9.38 2.46 -10.87
CA HIS A 52 -10.14 3.66 -10.56
C HIS A 52 -9.16 4.83 -10.46
N PRO A 53 -9.32 5.91 -11.26
CA PRO A 53 -8.52 7.10 -11.08
C PRO A 53 -8.79 7.67 -9.68
N ALA A 54 -7.74 8.18 -9.03
CA ALA A 54 -7.89 8.90 -7.75
C ALA A 54 -8.73 10.16 -8.01
N GLN A 55 -10.03 10.07 -7.76
CA GLN A 55 -10.96 11.18 -7.85
C GLN A 55 -11.34 11.62 -6.44
N ALA A 56 -11.34 12.92 -6.20
CA ALA A 56 -11.90 13.49 -4.99
C ALA A 56 -13.38 13.09 -4.91
N TYR A 57 -13.75 12.40 -3.82
CA TYR A 57 -15.12 11.94 -3.60
C TYR A 57 -16.10 13.12 -3.43
N ILE A 58 -15.60 14.27 -2.95
CA ILE A 58 -16.39 15.47 -2.69
C ILE A 58 -16.45 16.34 -3.96
N ARG A 59 -17.66 16.66 -4.43
CA ARG A 59 -17.93 17.54 -5.58
C ARG A 59 -18.60 18.85 -5.12
N ASN A 60 -18.42 19.92 -5.89
CA ASN A 60 -18.82 21.30 -5.52
C ASN A 60 -20.31 21.48 -5.14
N ASP A 61 -21.21 20.61 -5.60
CA ASP A 61 -22.66 20.67 -5.28
C ASP A 61 -23.13 19.53 -4.37
N MET A 62 -22.20 18.78 -3.76
CA MET A 62 -22.54 17.67 -2.87
C MET A 62 -22.84 18.21 -1.47
N LEU A 63 -24.12 18.20 -1.07
CA LEU A 63 -24.54 18.47 0.30
C LEU A 63 -24.15 17.26 1.18
N VAL A 64 -23.07 17.40 1.93
CA VAL A 64 -22.63 16.40 2.90
C VAL A 64 -23.47 16.57 4.16
N GLU A 65 -24.32 15.60 4.50
CA GLU A 65 -24.98 15.56 5.80
C GLU A 65 -23.91 15.47 6.91
N ILE A 66 -23.84 16.50 7.77
CA ILE A 66 -23.07 16.43 8.99
C ILE A 66 -23.88 15.60 9.99
N GLY A 67 -23.67 14.28 9.98
CA GLY A 67 -23.84 13.41 11.16
C GLY A 67 -25.19 12.72 11.36
N LYS A 68 -25.26 11.46 10.95
CA LYS A 68 -25.96 10.37 11.69
C LYS A 68 -25.02 9.19 12.02
N GLY A 69 -23.71 9.38 11.87
CA GLY A 69 -22.70 8.37 12.21
C GLY A 69 -22.13 8.57 13.61
N ILE A 70 -21.54 7.51 14.19
CA ILE A 70 -20.79 7.49 15.47
C ILE A 70 -19.40 8.17 15.30
N SER A 71 -19.31 9.20 14.44
CA SER A 71 -18.05 9.91 14.24
C SER A 71 -17.84 10.85 15.42
N PRO A 72 -16.68 10.80 16.08
CA PRO A 72 -16.37 11.72 17.17
C PRO A 72 -16.47 13.16 16.67
N ASN A 73 -16.99 14.04 17.52
CA ASN A 73 -17.03 15.45 17.18
C ASN A 73 -15.60 16.02 17.10
N PHE A 74 -15.42 17.18 16.47
CA PHE A 74 -14.06 17.73 16.27
C PHE A 74 -13.30 17.97 17.60
N GLN A 75 -14.00 18.33 18.67
CA GLN A 75 -13.39 18.50 19.99
C GLN A 75 -12.90 17.16 20.57
N GLU A 76 -13.70 16.09 20.47
CA GLU A 76 -13.32 14.72 20.87
C GLU A 76 -12.13 14.21 20.06
N VAL A 77 -12.05 14.56 18.77
CA VAL A 77 -10.89 14.24 17.93
C VAL A 77 -9.63 14.94 18.44
N LEU A 78 -9.70 16.23 18.79
CA LEU A 78 -8.56 16.97 19.32
C LEU A 78 -8.10 16.43 20.69
N GLU A 79 -9.05 16.03 21.54
CA GLU A 79 -8.74 15.38 22.83
C GLU A 79 -8.07 14.02 22.62
N LEU A 80 -8.53 13.24 21.64
CA LEU A 80 -7.93 11.96 21.29
C LEU A 80 -6.50 12.15 20.75
N LEU A 81 -6.28 13.10 19.84
CA LEU A 81 -4.95 13.44 19.33
C LEU A 81 -4.01 13.85 20.46
N TYR A 82 -4.49 14.71 21.37
CA TYR A 82 -3.73 15.13 22.54
C TYR A 82 -3.36 13.94 23.44
N SER A 83 -4.32 13.04 23.72
CA SER A 83 -4.12 11.86 24.57
C SER A 83 -3.10 10.87 23.99
N LYS A 84 -3.07 10.72 22.67
CA LYS A 84 -2.17 9.81 21.96
C LYS A 84 -0.82 10.45 21.60
N ARG A 85 -0.61 11.73 21.95
CA ARG A 85 0.55 12.53 21.50
C ARG A 85 0.65 12.56 19.96
N GLU A 86 -0.48 12.51 19.29
CA GLU A 86 -0.60 12.65 17.84
C GLU A 86 -0.87 14.12 17.48
N PHE A 87 -0.72 14.45 16.21
CA PHE A 87 -0.90 15.81 15.72
C PHE A 87 -1.67 15.87 14.40
N LEU A 88 -2.34 16.98 14.17
CA LEU A 88 -2.97 17.35 12.92
C LEU A 88 -1.94 18.08 12.06
N ALA A 89 -1.59 17.47 10.92
CA ALA A 89 -0.63 18.01 9.97
C ALA A 89 -1.27 19.06 9.06
N PHE A 90 -0.58 20.17 8.85
CA PHE A 90 -0.95 21.23 7.90
C PHE A 90 0.21 21.50 6.95
N ALA A 91 -0.08 21.67 5.66
CA ALA A 91 0.87 22.09 4.63
C ALA A 91 0.10 22.85 3.54
N PRO A 92 0.71 23.85 2.86
CA PRO A 92 2.02 24.45 3.12
C PRO A 92 2.02 25.48 4.28
N ASP A 93 3.21 25.84 4.76
CA ASP A 93 3.42 26.87 5.80
C ASP A 93 3.27 28.28 5.21
N THR A 94 2.02 28.71 5.03
CA THR A 94 1.69 30.06 4.56
C THR A 94 1.04 30.89 5.67
N GLU A 95 1.01 32.22 5.47
CA GLU A 95 0.34 33.14 6.40
C GLU A 95 -1.14 32.78 6.54
N GLU A 96 -1.79 32.36 5.46
CA GLU A 96 -3.19 31.92 5.46
C GLU A 96 -3.40 30.69 6.34
N THR A 97 -2.51 29.69 6.24
CA THR A 97 -2.57 28.48 7.07
C THR A 97 -2.41 28.83 8.55
N ARG A 98 -1.45 29.69 8.89
CA ARG A 98 -1.24 30.16 10.28
C ARG A 98 -2.41 30.97 10.79
N MET A 99 -2.98 31.84 9.96
CA MET A 99 -4.19 32.60 10.30
C MET A 99 -5.36 31.66 10.54
N MET A 100 -5.61 30.70 9.65
CA MET A 100 -6.66 29.70 9.80
C MET A 100 -6.55 28.95 11.13
N ILE A 101 -5.36 28.46 11.48
CA ILE A 101 -5.11 27.77 12.75
C ILE A 101 -5.40 28.70 13.93
N ASN A 102 -4.95 29.96 13.88
CA ASN A 102 -5.21 30.93 14.94
C ASN A 102 -6.70 31.22 15.13
N TRP A 103 -7.45 31.41 14.03
CA TRP A 103 -8.90 31.62 14.07
C TRP A 103 -9.64 30.40 14.63
N MET A 104 -9.32 29.21 14.14
CA MET A 104 -9.93 27.95 14.62
C MET A 104 -9.60 27.71 16.10
N SER A 105 -8.41 28.12 16.55
CA SER A 105 -7.98 27.98 17.93
C SER A 105 -8.77 28.85 18.92
N ILE A 106 -9.49 29.87 18.47
CA ILE A 106 -10.40 30.66 19.33
C ILE A 106 -11.53 29.76 19.84
N LYS A 107 -12.06 28.90 18.96
CA LYS A 107 -13.14 27.96 19.29
C LYS A 107 -12.60 26.64 19.84
N PHE A 108 -11.43 26.20 19.38
CA PHE A 108 -10.83 24.91 19.73
C PHE A 108 -9.38 25.10 20.21
N PRO A 109 -9.17 25.49 21.49
CA PRO A 109 -7.84 25.83 22.01
C PRO A 109 -6.81 24.71 21.91
N LEU A 110 -7.26 23.45 22.00
CA LEU A 110 -6.40 22.27 21.89
C LEU A 110 -5.67 22.20 20.54
N LEU A 111 -6.23 22.80 19.49
CA LEU A 111 -5.59 22.84 18.17
C LEU A 111 -4.20 23.49 18.22
N LYS A 112 -3.96 24.46 19.11
CA LYS A 112 -2.63 25.05 19.29
C LYS A 112 -1.58 24.06 19.81
N LEU A 113 -2.01 23.02 20.51
CA LEU A 113 -1.14 22.01 21.10
C LEU A 113 -0.93 20.82 20.19
N VAL A 114 -1.93 20.49 19.37
CA VAL A 114 -1.91 19.29 18.53
C VAL A 114 -1.65 19.58 17.04
N HIS A 115 -1.31 20.80 16.63
CA HIS A 115 -0.99 21.06 15.22
C HIS A 115 0.50 20.90 14.92
N LYS A 116 0.81 20.48 13.70
CA LYS A 116 2.16 20.54 13.15
C LYS A 116 2.09 21.10 11.72
N ILE A 117 2.87 22.14 11.46
CA ILE A 117 2.93 22.77 10.14
C ILE A 117 4.20 22.30 9.43
N TYR A 118 4.05 21.87 8.19
CA TYR A 118 5.11 21.49 7.27
C TYR A 118 5.29 22.62 6.25
N LYS A 119 6.53 22.82 5.80
CA LYS A 119 6.92 23.91 4.89
C LYS A 119 6.15 23.82 3.58
N ASP A 120 6.11 22.63 2.98
CA ASP A 120 5.49 22.35 1.70
C ASP A 120 4.87 20.94 1.68
N GLU A 121 4.11 20.65 0.62
CA GLU A 121 3.48 19.34 0.41
C GLU A 121 4.51 18.23 0.24
N GLU A 122 5.70 18.54 -0.30
CA GLU A 122 6.78 17.57 -0.49
C GLU A 122 7.38 17.12 0.86
N GLU A 123 7.55 18.02 1.82
CA GLU A 123 8.01 17.70 3.17
C GLU A 123 6.99 16.83 3.91
N LEU A 124 5.70 17.12 3.75
CA LEU A 124 4.63 16.29 4.31
C LEU A 124 4.63 14.89 3.69
N GLU A 125 4.72 14.79 2.37
CA GLU A 125 4.83 13.51 1.66
C GLU A 125 6.08 12.72 2.07
N THR A 126 7.21 13.41 2.23
CA THR A 126 8.46 12.80 2.71
C THR A 126 8.29 12.24 4.12
N TYR A 127 7.61 12.98 5.00
CA TYR A 127 7.26 12.50 6.33
C TYR A 127 6.34 11.27 6.26
N ILE A 128 5.26 11.30 5.48
CA ILE A 128 4.32 10.16 5.35
C ILE A 128 5.02 8.89 4.82
N ARG A 129 6.00 9.05 3.92
CA ARG A 129 6.76 7.92 3.34
C ARG A 129 7.90 7.41 4.22
N SER A 130 8.24 8.13 5.28
CA SER A 130 9.35 7.77 6.16
C SER A 130 8.96 6.67 7.15
N ASP A 131 9.95 5.93 7.63
CA ASP A 131 9.75 4.83 8.60
C ASP A 131 9.23 5.29 9.97
N ILE A 132 9.20 6.61 10.22
CA ILE A 132 8.67 7.23 11.44
C ILE A 132 7.17 7.57 11.33
N PHE A 133 6.55 7.42 10.16
CA PHE A 133 5.12 7.64 9.99
C PHE A 133 4.33 6.44 10.51
N GLY A 134 3.35 6.67 11.37
CA GLY A 134 2.53 5.60 11.95
C GLY A 134 3.23 4.78 13.04
N THR A 135 4.47 5.10 13.41
CA THR A 135 5.08 4.60 14.65
C THR A 135 4.38 5.29 15.82
N CYS A 136 3.24 4.75 16.24
CA CYS A 136 2.57 5.12 17.49
C CYS A 136 3.61 5.08 18.61
N SER A 137 3.70 6.18 19.35
CA SER A 137 4.67 6.46 20.40
C SER A 137 4.86 5.28 21.39
N GLN A 138 5.96 4.54 21.22
CA GLN A 138 6.80 4.18 22.35
C GLN A 138 7.74 5.38 22.58
N ILE A 139 7.32 6.35 23.41
CA ILE A 139 8.10 7.29 24.26
C ILE A 139 7.10 8.19 25.00
#